data_AF-A0A645E4E5-F1
#
_entry.id   AF-A0A645E4E5-F1
#
_cell.length_a   1.000
_cell.length_b   1.000
_cell.length_c   1.000
_cell.angle_alpha   90.00
_cell.angle_beta   90.00
_cell.angle_gamma   90.00
#
_symmetry.space_group_name_H-M   'P 1'
#
loop_
_entity.id
_entity.type
_entity.pdbx_description
1 polymer ?
#
loop_
_entity_poly.entity_id
_entity_poly.type
_entity_poly.pdbx_seq_one_letter_code
_entity_poly.pdbx_strand_id
1 'polypeptide(L)'
;MGRKLLVTNNKTLCKRVKNVECVEGSSFDVLVVARDYIHQGWVLLSHPLYGNLRPYQHPFRSLLLEAPSENSVRQVDTYSLELIENALSIYRSCGERILKVSSLSEEMIDDFSFLDKELIKESLNKYSMFFSAGDEQR
;
A
#
# COMPACT_ATOMS: atom_id res chain seq x y z
N MET A 1 14.64 -10.20 11.14
CA MET A 1 13.75 -9.63 10.11
C MET A 1 12.79 -8.67 10.80
N GLY A 2 12.65 -7.44 10.29
CA GLY A 2 11.77 -6.44 10.91
C GLY A 2 10.29 -6.82 10.78
N ARG A 3 9.41 -6.19 11.56
CA ARG A 3 7.95 -6.35 11.39
C ARG A 3 7.52 -5.81 10.04
N LYS A 4 6.61 -6.50 9.34
CA LYS A 4 6.05 -6.03 8.06
C LYS A 4 4.68 -5.40 8.26
N LEU A 5 4.34 -4.40 7.45
CA LEU A 5 3.05 -3.71 7.43
C LEU A 5 2.59 -3.51 6.00
N LEU A 6 1.35 -3.89 5.70
CA LEU A 6 0.68 -3.48 4.47
C LEU A 6 -0.12 -2.21 4.74
N VAL A 7 0.12 -1.13 4.00
CA VAL A 7 -0.72 0.08 4.01
C VAL A 7 -1.59 0.05 2.77
N THR A 8 -2.91 0.09 2.92
CA THR A 8 -3.83 -0.08 1.77
C THR A 8 -5.19 0.56 2.02
N ASN A 9 -5.83 1.05 0.95
CA ASN A 9 -7.25 1.42 0.96
C ASN A 9 -8.16 0.33 0.37
N ASN A 10 -7.61 -0.85 0.05
CA ASN A 10 -8.35 -2.00 -0.47
C ASN A 10 -8.92 -2.82 0.70
N LYS A 11 -10.23 -2.69 0.94
CA LYS A 11 -10.94 -3.37 2.03
C LYS A 11 -10.87 -4.91 1.95
N THR A 12 -10.66 -5.47 0.76
CA THR A 12 -10.49 -6.92 0.59
C THR A 12 -9.16 -7.40 1.15
N LEU A 13 -8.08 -6.63 0.98
CA LEU A 13 -6.76 -6.94 1.53
C LEU A 13 -6.74 -6.76 3.05
N CYS A 14 -7.43 -5.74 3.58
CA CYS A 14 -7.62 -5.53 5.02
C CYS A 14 -8.12 -6.77 5.77
N LYS A 15 -8.96 -7.60 5.13
CA LYS A 15 -9.52 -8.81 5.74
C LYS A 15 -8.67 -10.06 5.56
N ARG A 16 -7.66 -10.01 4.67
CA ARG A 16 -6.92 -11.20 4.20
C ARG A 16 -5.43 -11.17 4.54
N VAL A 17 -4.92 -10.03 4.99
CA VAL A 17 -3.50 -9.79 5.24
C VAL A 17 -3.30 -9.47 6.72
N LYS A 18 -2.27 -10.07 7.34
CA LYS A 18 -1.87 -9.75 8.70
C LYS A 18 -1.06 -8.45 8.74
N ASN A 19 -1.10 -7.74 9.86
CA ASN A 19 -0.40 -6.47 10.07
C ASN A 19 -0.70 -5.49 8.91
N VAL A 20 -1.92 -4.95 8.91
CA VAL A 20 -2.43 -4.06 7.87
C VAL A 20 -2.89 -2.74 8.48
N GLU A 21 -2.51 -1.64 7.84
CA GLU A 21 -3.04 -0.30 8.08
C GLU A 21 -4.07 -0.01 6.99
N CYS A 22 -5.35 0.00 7.39
CA CYS A 22 -6.46 0.27 6.49
C CYS A 22 -6.69 1.77 6.40
N VAL A 23 -6.39 2.34 5.25
CA VAL A 23 -6.50 3.78 4.99
C VAL A 23 -7.89 4.09 4.44
N GLU A 24 -8.65 4.90 5.17
CA GLU A 24 -9.88 5.49 4.65
C GLU A 24 -9.52 6.66 3.74
N GLY A 25 -9.79 6.53 2.44
CA GLY A 25 -9.50 7.57 1.46
C GLY A 25 -9.10 7.04 0.08
N SER A 26 -8.45 7.91 -0.66
CA SER A 26 -7.95 7.65 -2.01
C SER A 26 -6.62 6.91 -2.02
N SER A 27 -6.21 6.47 -3.21
CA SER A 27 -4.87 5.92 -3.45
C SER A 27 -3.75 6.91 -3.12
N PHE A 28 -4.00 8.23 -3.11
CA PHE A 28 -3.04 9.23 -2.65
C PHE A 28 -2.82 9.17 -1.13
N ASP A 29 -3.89 8.99 -0.36
CA ASP A 29 -3.82 8.94 1.11
C ASP A 29 -2.98 7.75 1.57
N VAL A 30 -3.05 6.62 0.85
CA VAL A 30 -2.15 5.46 1.06
C VAL A 30 -0.69 5.85 0.91
N LEU A 31 -0.33 6.63 -0.11
CA LEU A 31 1.05 7.08 -0.32
C LEU A 31 1.51 8.02 0.79
N VAL A 32 0.62 8.89 1.28
CA VAL A 32 0.91 9.81 2.39
C VAL A 32 1.19 9.04 3.67
N VAL A 33 0.34 8.07 4.03
CA VAL A 33 0.54 7.22 5.22
C VAL A 33 1.84 6.42 5.10
N ALA A 34 2.13 5.84 3.93
CA ALA A 34 3.39 5.13 3.71
C ALA A 34 4.61 6.04 3.88
N ARG A 35 4.58 7.29 3.37
CA ARG A 35 5.63 8.28 3.58
C ARG A 35 5.83 8.59 5.07
N ASP A 36 4.75 8.74 5.83
CA ASP A 36 4.83 9.05 7.24
C ASP A 36 5.51 7.91 8.04
N TYR A 37 5.30 6.65 7.65
CA TYR A 37 6.08 5.52 8.16
C TYR A 37 7.55 5.57 7.73
N ILE A 38 7.85 5.94 6.49
CA ILE A 38 9.24 6.07 6.01
C ILE A 38 10.01 7.12 6.81
N HIS A 39 9.38 8.26 7.15
CA HIS A 39 9.95 9.25 8.06
C HIS A 39 10.21 8.71 9.48
N GLN A 40 9.49 7.68 9.90
CA GLN A 40 9.73 6.98 11.18
C GLN A 40 10.82 5.90 11.07
N GLY A 41 11.46 5.75 9.90
CA GLY A 41 12.54 4.80 9.65
C GLY A 41 12.08 3.47 9.05
N TRP A 42 10.85 3.38 8.54
CA TRP A 42 10.41 2.20 7.78
C TRP A 42 10.96 2.22 6.36
N VAL A 43 11.11 1.04 5.78
CA VAL A 43 11.62 0.84 4.41
C VAL A 43 10.52 0.31 3.51
N LEU A 44 10.42 0.79 2.27
CA LEU A 44 9.52 0.25 1.25
C LEU A 44 10.01 -1.10 0.73
N LEU A 45 9.12 -2.10 0.71
CA LEU A 45 9.35 -3.41 0.13
C LEU A 45 8.68 -3.59 -1.25
N SER A 46 7.80 -2.67 -1.63
CA SER A 46 7.10 -2.65 -2.92
C SER A 46 7.17 -1.26 -3.55
N HIS A 47 7.29 -1.20 -4.88
CA HIS A 47 7.36 0.07 -5.61
C HIS A 47 5.99 0.79 -5.59
N PRO A 48 5.91 2.11 -5.28
CA PRO A 48 4.63 2.82 -5.15
C PRO A 48 3.83 2.99 -6.44
N LEU A 49 4.47 2.81 -7.59
CA LEU A 49 3.85 2.91 -8.92
C LEU A 49 3.86 1.56 -9.66
N TYR A 50 3.43 0.47 -9.01
CA TYR A 50 3.33 -0.84 -9.66
C TYR A 50 2.22 -0.89 -10.73
N GLY A 51 2.39 -1.78 -11.71
CA GLY A 51 1.42 -2.04 -12.77
C GLY A 51 1.27 -0.94 -13.83
N ASN A 52 2.14 0.08 -13.83
CA ASN A 52 2.03 1.26 -14.71
C ASN A 52 0.64 1.94 -14.67
N LEU A 53 -0.07 1.77 -13.56
CA LEU A 53 -1.43 2.28 -13.37
C LEU A 53 -1.37 3.76 -13.00
N ARG A 54 -2.05 4.59 -13.77
CA ARG A 54 -2.12 6.03 -13.53
C ARG A 54 -3.11 6.35 -12.41
N PRO A 55 -2.95 7.46 -11.68
CA PRO A 55 -3.83 7.81 -10.55
C PRO A 55 -5.33 7.93 -10.92
N TYR A 56 -5.62 8.29 -12.16
CA TYR A 56 -6.98 8.41 -12.69
C TYR A 56 -7.55 7.11 -13.26
N GLN A 57 -6.77 6.02 -13.29
CA GLN A 57 -7.18 4.72 -13.82
C GLN A 57 -7.54 3.71 -12.72
N HIS A 58 -7.02 3.90 -11.50
CA HIS A 58 -7.14 2.90 -10.44
C HIS A 58 -7.35 3.54 -9.06
N PRO A 59 -8.45 3.24 -8.36
CA PRO A 59 -8.78 3.89 -7.09
C PRO A 59 -8.04 3.27 -5.89
N PHE A 60 -7.54 2.03 -6.03
CA PHE A 60 -6.83 1.34 -4.96
C PHE A 60 -5.31 1.43 -5.10
N ARG A 61 -4.64 1.41 -3.95
CA ARG A 61 -3.19 1.29 -3.82
C ARG A 61 -2.83 0.53 -2.55
N SER A 62 -1.76 -0.24 -2.61
CA SER A 62 -1.31 -1.15 -1.56
C SER A 62 0.23 -1.15 -1.49
N LEU A 63 0.79 -0.79 -0.34
CA LEU A 63 2.23 -0.67 -0.14
C LEU A 63 2.72 -1.53 1.02
N LEU A 64 3.72 -2.36 0.79
CA LEU A 64 4.36 -3.17 1.81
C LEU A 64 5.58 -2.45 2.37
N LEU A 65 5.68 -2.35 3.70
CA LEU A 65 6.80 -1.75 4.42
C LEU A 65 7.40 -2.71 5.44
N GLU A 66 8.68 -2.49 5.77
CA GLU A 66 9.38 -3.16 6.88
C GLU A 66 9.80 -2.14 7.94
N ALA A 67 9.51 -2.46 9.20
CA ALA A 67 9.91 -1.65 10.34
C ALA A 67 11.43 -1.71 10.55
N PRO A 68 12.04 -0.64 11.07
CA PRO A 68 13.45 -0.66 11.44
C PRO A 68 13.69 -1.75 12.50
N SER A 69 14.92 -2.28 12.54
CA SER A 69 15.30 -3.22 13.59
C SER A 69 15.25 -2.53 14.96
N GLU A 70 14.77 -3.23 15.99
CA GLU A 70 14.62 -2.68 17.35
C GLU A 70 15.92 -2.09 17.91
N ASN A 71 17.07 -2.62 17.48
CA ASN A 71 18.40 -2.20 17.92
C ASN A 71 19.10 -1.24 16.94
N SER A 72 18.41 -0.77 15.90
CA SER A 72 18.97 0.16 14.92
C SER A 72 18.58 1.60 15.22
N VAL A 73 19.51 2.53 14.98
CA VAL A 73 19.18 3.96 14.97
C VAL A 73 18.13 4.19 13.90
N ARG A 74 16.99 4.78 14.27
CA ARG A 74 15.95 5.15 13.30
C ARG A 74 16.51 6.19 12.35
N GLN A 75 16.88 5.76 11.16
CA GLN A 75 17.32 6.61 10.07
C GLN A 75 16.30 6.49 8.94
N VAL A 76 16.03 7.62 8.29
CA VAL A 76 15.16 7.62 7.12
C VAL A 76 15.90 6.95 5.97
N ASP A 77 15.28 5.92 5.40
CA ASP A 77 15.79 5.28 4.19
C ASP A 77 15.58 6.22 3.00
N THR A 78 16.67 6.83 2.52
CA THR A 78 16.62 7.87 1.48
C THR A 78 16.07 7.35 0.17
N TYR A 79 16.32 6.07 -0.15
CA TYR A 79 15.80 5.43 -1.35
C TYR A 79 14.27 5.29 -1.31
N SER A 80 13.73 4.78 -0.21
CA SER A 80 12.29 4.70 0.01
C SER A 80 11.65 6.09 -0.01
N LEU A 81 12.30 7.08 0.59
CA LEU A 81 11.83 8.46 0.59
C LEU A 81 11.77 9.05 -0.83
N GLU A 82 12.81 8.84 -1.64
CA GLU A 82 12.83 9.30 -3.03
C GLU A 82 11.72 8.65 -3.85
N LEU A 83 11.54 7.33 -3.73
CA LEU A 83 10.48 6.61 -4.44
C LEU A 83 9.08 7.11 -4.08
N ILE A 84 8.79 7.30 -2.78
CA ILE A 84 7.46 7.73 -2.35
C ILE A 84 7.19 9.19 -2.72
N GLU A 85 8.16 10.09 -2.63
CA GLU A 85 7.97 11.50 -3.02
C GLU A 85 7.81 11.65 -4.53
N ASN A 86 8.52 10.86 -5.34
CA ASN A 86 8.31 10.80 -6.78
C ASN A 86 6.89 10.34 -7.14
N ALA A 87 6.39 9.30 -6.46
CA ALA A 87 5.01 8.85 -6.62
C ALA A 87 3.99 9.92 -6.18
N LEU A 88 4.19 10.52 -5.02
CA LEU A 88 3.35 11.62 -4.51
C LEU A 88 3.32 12.80 -5.48
N SER A 89 4.44 13.17 -6.10
CA SER A 89 4.51 14.23 -7.10
C SER A 89 3.60 13.95 -8.31
N ILE A 90 3.64 12.72 -8.84
CA ILE A 90 2.76 12.29 -9.94
C ILE A 90 1.29 12.37 -9.54
N TYR A 91 0.94 11.91 -8.34
CA TYR A 91 -0.45 11.97 -7.86
C TYR A 91 -0.91 13.41 -7.61
N ARG A 92 -0.06 14.28 -7.02
CA ARG A 92 -0.34 15.71 -6.84
C ARG A 92 -0.65 16.39 -8.18
N SER A 93 0.06 16.05 -9.25
CA SER A 93 -0.21 16.58 -10.60
C SER A 93 -1.55 16.13 -11.20
N CYS A 94 -2.13 15.03 -10.68
CA CYS A 94 -3.44 14.56 -11.08
C CYS A 94 -4.57 15.29 -10.34
N GLY A 95 -4.35 15.66 -9.08
CA GLY A 95 -5.28 16.46 -8.28
C GLY A 95 -6.67 15.83 -8.24
N GLU A 96 -7.69 16.59 -8.65
CA GLU A 96 -9.09 16.13 -8.67
C GLU A 96 -9.38 14.98 -9.64
N ARG A 97 -8.45 14.68 -10.57
CA ARG A 97 -8.59 13.56 -11.51
C ARG A 97 -8.32 12.19 -10.87
N ILE A 98 -7.83 12.15 -9.63
CA ILE A 98 -7.61 10.89 -8.92
C ILE A 98 -8.96 10.15 -8.83
N LEU A 99 -8.96 8.90 -9.30
CA LEU A 99 -10.17 8.08 -9.30
C LEU A 99 -10.55 7.71 -7.86
N LYS A 100 -11.79 7.99 -7.47
CA LYS A 100 -12.29 7.73 -6.12
C LYS A 100 -13.20 6.51 -6.11
N VAL A 101 -13.13 5.71 -5.06
CA VAL A 101 -14.02 4.55 -4.88
C VAL A 101 -15.49 4.96 -4.89
N SER A 102 -15.82 6.13 -4.32
CA SER A 102 -17.20 6.64 -4.21
C SER A 102 -17.86 6.98 -5.55
N SER A 103 -17.11 7.05 -6.66
CA SER A 103 -17.64 7.35 -7.99
C SER A 103 -17.82 6.10 -8.86
N LEU A 104 -17.68 4.90 -8.29
CA LEU A 104 -17.67 3.64 -9.03
C LEU A 104 -18.87 2.76 -8.64
N SER A 105 -19.29 1.89 -9.55
CA SER A 105 -20.25 0.83 -9.24
C SER A 105 -19.58 -0.28 -8.41
N GLU A 106 -20.39 -1.10 -7.75
CA GLU A 106 -19.89 -2.24 -6.96
C GLU A 106 -19.09 -3.24 -7.80
N GLU A 107 -19.51 -3.51 -9.04
CA GLU A 107 -18.80 -4.38 -9.99
C GLU A 107 -17.40 -3.82 -10.32
N MET A 108 -17.31 -2.53 -10.64
CA MET A 108 -16.01 -1.89 -10.90
C MET A 108 -15.11 -1.90 -9.67
N ILE A 109 -15.70 -1.71 -8.48
CA ILE A 109 -14.98 -1.77 -7.21
C ILE A 109 -14.38 -3.16 -7.01
N ASP A 110 -15.12 -4.23 -7.27
CA ASP A 110 -14.63 -5.60 -7.13
C ASP A 110 -13.50 -5.90 -8.12
N ASP A 111 -13.67 -5.52 -9.38
CA ASP A 111 -12.65 -5.70 -10.43
C ASP A 111 -11.33 -4.98 -10.09
N PHE A 112 -11.40 -3.71 -9.70
CA PHE A 112 -10.20 -2.96 -9.29
C PHE A 112 -9.60 -3.50 -7.99
N SER A 113 -10.44 -3.93 -7.05
CA SER A 113 -9.98 -4.57 -5.80
C SER A 113 -9.22 -5.87 -6.09
N PHE A 114 -9.72 -6.69 -7.02
CA PHE A 114 -9.07 -7.91 -7.47
C PHE A 114 -7.74 -7.61 -8.18
N LEU A 115 -7.73 -6.65 -9.09
CA LEU A 115 -6.53 -6.27 -9.85
C LEU A 115 -5.42 -5.74 -8.93
N ASP A 116 -5.75 -4.87 -7.98
CA ASP A 116 -4.80 -4.38 -6.97
C ASP A 116 -4.20 -5.52 -6.14
N LYS A 117 -5.04 -6.46 -5.69
CA LYS A 117 -4.60 -7.65 -4.96
C LYS A 117 -3.60 -8.45 -5.79
N GLU A 118 -3.90 -8.74 -7.06
CA GLU A 118 -3.00 -9.54 -7.90
C GLU A 118 -1.66 -8.83 -8.16
N LEU A 119 -1.65 -7.50 -8.28
CA LEU A 119 -0.41 -6.73 -8.45
C LEU A 119 0.52 -6.77 -7.22
N ILE A 120 -0.03 -6.78 -6.00
CA ILE A 120 0.77 -6.80 -4.76
C ILE A 120 1.03 -8.23 -4.24
N LYS A 121 0.34 -9.23 -4.80
CA LYS A 121 0.32 -10.62 -4.34
C LYS A 121 1.70 -11.24 -4.21
N GLU A 122 2.57 -11.06 -5.20
CA GLU A 122 3.92 -11.62 -5.16
C GLU A 122 4.74 -11.04 -4.01
N SER A 123 4.64 -9.74 -3.75
CA SER A 123 5.27 -9.11 -2.60
C SER A 123 4.71 -9.69 -1.29
N LEU A 124 3.39 -9.79 -1.16
CA LEU A 124 2.76 -10.36 0.03
C LEU A 124 3.18 -11.82 0.26
N ASN A 125 3.26 -12.64 -0.79
CA ASN A 125 3.71 -14.04 -0.71
C ASN A 125 5.18 -14.14 -0.31
N LYS A 126 6.06 -13.33 -0.90
CA LYS A 126 7.49 -13.31 -0.59
C LYS A 126 7.77 -13.08 0.91
N TYR A 127 6.91 -12.30 1.58
CA TYR A 127 7.03 -12.00 3.01
C TYR A 127 5.99 -12.74 3.87
N SER A 128 5.31 -13.74 3.31
CA SER A 128 4.30 -14.57 3.97
C SER A 128 3.23 -13.76 4.71
N MET A 129 2.68 -12.74 4.07
CA MET A 129 1.76 -11.75 4.68
C MET A 129 0.29 -12.18 4.72
N PHE A 130 -0.13 -13.12 3.89
CA PHE A 130 -1.49 -13.65 3.97
C PHE A 130 -1.71 -14.47 5.24
N PHE A 131 -2.94 -14.51 5.72
CA PHE A 131 -3.35 -15.47 6.76
C PHE A 131 -3.09 -16.90 6.28
N SER A 132 -2.63 -17.75 7.19
CA SER A 132 -2.61 -19.20 6.93
C SER A 132 -4.03 -19.73 7.10
N ALA A 133 -4.34 -20.90 6.51
CA ALA A 133 -5.64 -21.56 6.61
C ALA A 133 -6.10 -21.93 8.04
N GLY A 134 -5.33 -21.56 9.09
CA GLY A 134 -5.67 -21.74 10.50
C GLY A 134 -5.89 -20.43 11.28
N ASP A 135 -5.77 -19.26 10.65
CA ASP A 135 -5.87 -17.96 11.35
C ASP A 135 -7.31 -17.38 11.35
N GLU A 136 -8.27 -18.00 10.63
CA GLU A 136 -9.67 -17.54 10.50
C GLU A 136 -10.56 -17.77 11.75
N GLN A 137 -9.97 -18.15 12.89
CA GLN A 137 -10.71 -18.49 14.12
C GLN A 137 -10.39 -17.59 15.34
N ARG A 138 -9.90 -16.36 15.13
CA ARG A 138 -9.72 -15.39 16.23
C ARG A 138 -10.41 -14.06 15.99
#